data_AF-A0A3N5ZH49-F1
#
_entry.id   AF-A0A3N5ZH49-F1
#
_cell.length_a   1.000
_cell.length_b   1.000
_cell.length_c   1.000
_cell.angle_alpha   90.00
_cell.angle_beta   90.00
_cell.angle_gamma   90.00
#
_symmetry.space_group_name_H-M   'P 1'
#
loop_
_entity.id
_entity.type
_entity.pdbx_description
1 polymer ?
#
loop_
_entity_poly.entity_id
_entity_poly.type
_entity_poly.pdbx_seq_one_letter_code
_entity_poly.pdbx_strand_id
1 'polypeptide(L)'
;MKRTERHHLKENAVALSVSRAKESFERHQGRIFAGAIGVVVLILAIGAYFVWRGRVDSQSRVALAEAMNVVDAPVVPPTPPTADQPAGATPATAPAPPPPGSYPSEQARLQAALSKFRAVAEQYPSTDAGIAARYHEAAALAALGRTAEAVSRFKEVIDRDGSGLYGDAARLGLANAQGAGGDYEAAIAGYRELSTRTGGNLPIDGILMQLGRTYLIAGKTDE
;
A
#
# COMPACT_ATOMS: atom_id res chain seq x y z
N MET A 1 63.21 41.35 37.60
CA MET A 1 62.94 40.51 36.41
C MET A 1 61.44 40.53 36.14
N LYS A 2 60.97 41.62 35.52
CA LYS A 2 60.57 41.72 34.10
C LYS A 2 59.16 41.16 33.82
N ARG A 3 58.16 41.98 34.13
CA ARG A 3 56.74 41.80 33.75
C ARG A 3 56.55 41.71 32.23
N THR A 4 57.48 42.29 31.48
CA THR A 4 57.54 42.27 30.01
C THR A 4 57.77 40.86 29.46
N GLU A 5 58.60 40.02 30.09
CA GLU A 5 58.93 38.67 29.59
C GLU A 5 57.73 37.70 29.61
N ARG A 6 56.76 37.89 30.53
CA ARG A 6 55.56 37.03 30.62
C ARG A 6 54.52 37.31 29.53
N HIS A 7 54.51 38.53 28.98
CA HIS A 7 53.58 38.89 27.91
C HIS A 7 54.02 38.31 26.56
N HIS A 8 55.33 38.36 26.29
CA HIS A 8 55.91 37.78 25.07
C HIS A 8 55.79 36.25 25.01
N LEU A 9 55.74 35.55 26.15
CA LEU A 9 55.51 34.11 26.20
C LEU A 9 54.06 33.72 25.84
N LYS A 10 53.07 34.58 26.16
CA LYS A 10 51.66 34.34 25.83
C LYS A 10 51.34 34.63 24.36
N GLU A 11 51.90 35.72 23.83
CA GLU A 11 51.79 36.03 22.39
C GLU A 11 52.41 34.93 21.54
N ASN A 12 53.57 34.40 21.94
CA ASN A 12 54.19 33.29 21.23
C ASN A 12 53.39 31.98 21.33
N ALA A 13 52.73 31.69 22.47
CA ALA A 13 51.91 30.50 22.59
C ALA A 13 50.67 30.54 21.68
N VAL A 14 49.97 31.68 21.64
CA VAL A 14 48.82 31.88 20.75
C VAL A 14 49.26 31.88 19.28
N ALA A 15 50.36 32.55 18.97
CA ALA A 15 50.94 32.56 17.63
C ALA A 15 51.41 31.17 17.17
N LEU A 16 51.97 30.35 18.08
CA LEU A 16 52.38 28.97 17.81
C LEU A 16 51.18 28.03 17.63
N SER A 17 50.06 28.26 18.32
CA SER A 17 48.82 27.51 18.07
C SER A 17 48.17 27.91 16.74
N VAL A 18 48.24 29.19 16.36
CA VAL A 18 47.74 29.67 15.06
C VAL A 18 48.61 29.17 13.91
N SER A 19 49.94 29.14 14.07
CA SER A 19 50.84 28.61 13.04
C SER A 19 50.74 27.09 12.89
N ARG A 20 50.63 26.33 13.99
CA ARG A 20 50.39 24.87 13.94
C ARG A 20 49.01 24.51 13.38
N ALA A 21 47.98 25.33 13.64
CA ALA A 21 46.66 25.17 13.01
C ALA A 21 46.75 25.41 11.50
N LYS A 22 47.49 26.43 11.07
CA LYS A 22 47.69 26.75 9.65
C LYS A 22 48.48 25.67 8.91
N GLU A 23 49.52 25.11 9.54
CA GLU A 23 50.39 24.08 8.95
C GLU A 23 49.73 22.68 8.89
N SER A 24 48.83 22.38 9.83
CA SER A 24 48.01 21.16 9.79
C SER A 24 46.83 21.27 8.80
N PHE A 25 46.32 22.50 8.62
CA PHE A 25 45.32 22.83 7.60
C PHE A 25 45.90 22.66 6.19
N GLU A 26 47.10 23.15 5.90
CA GLU A 26 47.74 22.99 4.58
C GLU A 26 48.03 21.52 4.21
N ARG A 27 48.39 20.67 5.19
CA ARG A 27 48.64 19.24 4.96
C ARG A 27 47.38 18.39 4.78
N HIS A 28 46.22 18.86 5.27
CA HIS A 28 44.95 18.11 5.19
C HIS A 28 43.85 18.83 4.41
N GLN A 29 44.09 20.03 3.86
CA GLN A 29 43.09 20.84 3.16
C GLN A 29 42.42 20.04 2.03
N GLY A 30 43.20 19.27 1.27
CA GLY A 30 42.66 18.40 0.21
C GLY A 30 41.74 17.29 0.75
N ARG A 31 42.06 16.68 1.90
CA ARG A 31 41.25 15.62 2.52
C ARG A 31 40.01 16.17 3.22
N ILE A 32 40.11 17.30 3.91
CA ILE A 32 38.98 17.97 4.56
C ILE A 32 38.01 18.53 3.51
N PHE A 33 38.53 19.13 2.42
CA PHE A 33 37.71 19.63 1.32
C PHE A 33 37.03 18.49 0.55
N ALA A 34 37.75 17.40 0.27
CA ALA A 34 37.15 16.20 -0.32
C ALA A 34 36.07 15.59 0.59
N GLY A 35 36.31 15.55 1.90
CA GLY A 35 35.31 15.14 2.89
C GLY A 35 34.08 16.04 2.91
N ALA A 36 34.26 17.36 2.87
CA ALA A 36 33.18 18.33 2.82
C ALA A 36 32.33 18.19 1.54
N ILE A 37 32.96 18.02 0.37
CA ILE A 37 32.26 17.72 -0.88
C ILE A 37 31.47 16.41 -0.76
N GLY A 38 32.08 15.36 -0.19
CA GLY A 38 31.41 14.08 0.04
C GLY A 38 30.14 14.23 0.88
N VAL A 39 30.19 15.02 1.95
CA VAL A 39 29.02 15.31 2.80
C VAL A 39 27.96 16.11 2.02
N VAL A 40 28.34 17.12 1.25
CA VAL A 40 27.39 17.89 0.42
C VAL A 40 26.70 16.99 -0.61
N VAL A 41 27.46 16.15 -1.31
CA VAL A 41 26.89 15.18 -2.27
C VAL A 41 25.95 14.21 -1.58
N LEU A 42 26.30 13.72 -0.38
CA LEU A 42 25.44 12.84 0.40
C LEU A 42 24.13 13.54 0.79
N ILE A 43 24.19 14.79 1.25
CA ILE A 43 23.00 15.58 1.59
C ILE A 43 22.12 15.80 0.36
N LEU A 44 22.72 16.13 -0.79
CA LEU A 44 21.98 16.29 -2.05
C LEU A 44 21.33 14.97 -2.50
N ALA A 45 22.03 13.85 -2.38
CA ALA A 45 21.50 12.53 -2.72
C ALA A 45 20.32 12.16 -1.80
N ILE A 46 20.44 12.39 -0.49
CA ILE A 46 19.37 12.18 0.48
C ILE A 46 18.18 13.08 0.17
N GLY A 47 18.41 14.38 -0.08
CA GLY A 47 17.37 15.33 -0.45
C GLY A 47 16.64 14.94 -1.73
N ALA A 48 17.38 14.53 -2.77
CA ALA A 48 16.82 14.03 -4.01
C ALA A 48 15.97 12.77 -3.80
N TYR A 49 16.44 11.84 -2.96
CA TYR A 49 15.70 10.64 -2.59
C TYR A 49 14.37 10.97 -1.88
N PHE A 50 14.38 11.90 -0.91
CA PHE A 50 13.16 12.32 -0.22
C PHE A 50 12.16 13.01 -1.15
N VAL A 51 12.62 13.89 -2.05
CA VAL A 51 11.76 14.54 -3.04
C VAL A 51 11.17 13.51 -4.01
N TRP A 52 11.98 12.56 -4.49
CA TRP A 52 11.51 11.49 -5.37
C TRP A 52 10.49 10.60 -4.67
N ARG A 53 10.78 10.13 -3.45
CA ARG A 53 9.88 9.31 -2.65
C ARG A 53 8.55 10.02 -2.37
N GLY A 54 8.58 11.31 -2.05
CA GLY A 54 7.38 12.11 -1.86
C GLY A 54 6.53 12.25 -3.13
N ARG A 55 7.16 12.42 -4.30
CA ARG A 55 6.44 12.41 -5.58
C ARG A 55 5.79 11.06 -5.89
N VAL A 56 6.53 9.97 -5.68
CA VAL A 56 6.02 8.61 -5.89
C VAL A 56 4.82 8.32 -5.00
N ASP A 57 4.89 8.72 -3.72
CA ASP A 57 3.77 8.54 -2.77
C ASP A 57 2.53 9.38 -3.15
N SER A 58 2.73 10.62 -3.62
CA SER A 58 1.62 11.44 -4.10
C SER A 58 0.96 10.83 -5.35
N GLN A 59 1.75 10.31 -6.30
CA GLN A 59 1.24 9.72 -7.53
C GLN A 59 0.49 8.40 -7.26
N SER A 60 0.99 7.58 -6.34
CA SER A 60 0.35 6.31 -6.00
C SER A 60 -1.03 6.52 -5.36
N ARG A 61 -1.18 7.53 -4.50
CA ARG A 61 -2.47 7.91 -3.89
C ARG A 61 -3.50 8.35 -4.92
N VAL A 62 -3.09 9.16 -5.92
CA VAL A 62 -3.97 9.60 -7.01
C VAL A 62 -4.39 8.39 -7.86
N ALA A 63 -3.44 7.52 -8.22
CA ALA A 63 -3.72 6.32 -9.00
C ALA A 63 -4.68 5.35 -8.26
N LEU A 64 -4.52 5.21 -6.94
CA LEU A 64 -5.46 4.46 -6.11
C LEU A 64 -6.85 5.10 -6.09
N ALA A 65 -6.95 6.43 -5.96
CA ALA A 65 -8.24 7.14 -5.99
C ALA A 65 -8.96 6.95 -7.33
N GLU A 66 -8.23 7.00 -8.45
CA GLU A 66 -8.79 6.70 -9.77
C GLU A 66 -9.30 5.26 -9.88
N ALA A 67 -8.61 4.30 -9.27
CA ALA A 67 -9.08 2.92 -9.21
C ALA A 67 -10.32 2.77 -8.33
N MET A 68 -10.42 3.52 -7.22
CA MET A 68 -11.60 3.52 -6.34
C MET A 68 -12.86 4.05 -7.05
N ASN A 69 -12.71 5.07 -7.90
CA ASN A 69 -13.84 5.60 -8.68
C ASN A 69 -14.52 4.53 -9.55
N VAL A 70 -13.79 3.48 -9.96
CA VAL A 70 -14.36 2.36 -10.70
C VAL A 70 -15.23 1.46 -9.82
N VAL A 71 -14.87 1.30 -8.54
CA VAL A 71 -15.67 0.53 -7.58
C VAL A 71 -16.93 1.30 -7.19
N ASP A 72 -16.81 2.62 -7.02
CA ASP A 72 -17.93 3.50 -6.64
C ASP A 72 -18.88 3.80 -7.82
N ALA A 73 -18.47 3.47 -9.04
CA ALA A 73 -19.27 3.65 -10.23
C ALA A 73 -20.63 2.92 -10.13
N PRO A 74 -21.74 3.58 -10.52
CA PRO A 74 -23.06 2.98 -10.45
C PRO A 74 -23.19 1.79 -11.40
N VAL A 75 -23.91 0.77 -10.96
CA VAL A 75 -24.32 -0.36 -11.81
C VAL A 75 -25.69 -0.04 -12.39
N VAL A 76 -25.76 0.13 -13.71
CA VAL A 76 -27.00 0.42 -14.44
C VAL A 76 -27.28 -0.77 -15.35
N PRO A 77 -28.25 -1.64 -15.01
CA PRO A 77 -28.63 -2.75 -15.86
C PRO A 77 -29.12 -2.23 -17.22
N PRO A 78 -28.84 -2.92 -18.33
CA PRO A 78 -29.41 -2.56 -19.61
C PRO A 78 -30.95 -2.60 -19.51
N THR A 79 -31.61 -1.48 -19.79
CA THR A 79 -33.08 -1.42 -19.84
C THR A 79 -33.57 -2.37 -20.93
N PRO A 80 -34.44 -3.35 -20.62
CA PRO A 80 -35.09 -4.17 -21.64
C PRO A 80 -35.93 -3.26 -22.57
N PRO A 81 -36.08 -3.60 -23.87
CA PRO A 81 -36.89 -2.81 -24.78
C PRO A 81 -38.34 -2.79 -24.28
N THR A 82 -38.86 -1.60 -23.99
CA THR A 82 -40.26 -1.40 -23.61
C THR A 82 -41.17 -1.82 -24.76
N ALA A 83 -42.20 -2.61 -24.47
CA ALA A 83 -43.19 -3.10 -25.45
C ALA A 83 -44.09 -2.00 -26.06
N ASP A 84 -43.87 -0.73 -25.72
CA ASP A 84 -44.62 0.44 -26.21
C ASP A 84 -43.94 1.15 -27.40
N GLN A 85 -42.95 0.53 -28.05
CA GLN A 85 -42.48 1.05 -29.34
C GLN A 85 -43.61 0.91 -30.39
N PRO A 86 -44.07 2.00 -31.03
CA PRO A 86 -45.08 1.91 -32.08
C PRO A 86 -44.57 0.96 -33.19
N ALA A 87 -45.46 0.08 -33.65
CA ALA A 87 -45.20 -1.10 -34.49
C ALA A 87 -44.65 -0.84 -35.92
N GLY A 88 -43.96 0.29 -36.14
CA GLY A 88 -43.36 0.70 -37.41
C GLY A 88 -41.86 1.04 -37.34
N ALA A 89 -41.20 0.89 -36.19
CA ALA A 89 -39.75 1.04 -36.12
C ALA A 89 -39.05 -0.27 -36.49
N THR A 90 -38.12 -0.21 -37.44
CA THR A 90 -37.27 -1.32 -37.90
C THR A 90 -36.63 -2.10 -36.74
N PRO A 91 -36.47 -3.43 -36.84
CA PRO A 91 -35.79 -4.23 -35.81
C PRO A 91 -34.28 -3.98 -35.84
N ALA A 92 -33.86 -2.90 -35.20
CA ALA A 92 -32.50 -2.60 -34.79
C ALA A 92 -32.66 -1.79 -33.49
N THR A 93 -32.08 -2.13 -32.34
CA THR A 93 -30.64 -2.24 -32.10
C THR A 93 -30.47 -2.64 -30.63
N ALA A 94 -29.32 -3.21 -30.29
CA ALA A 94 -28.86 -3.61 -28.96
C ALA A 94 -29.31 -2.71 -27.78
N PRO A 95 -29.38 -3.27 -26.54
CA PRO A 95 -29.66 -2.50 -25.33
C PRO A 95 -28.79 -1.24 -25.25
N ALA A 96 -29.37 -0.11 -24.85
CA ALA A 96 -28.64 1.14 -24.71
C ALA A 96 -27.40 0.92 -23.82
N PRO A 97 -26.19 1.25 -24.28
CA PRO A 97 -24.99 1.09 -23.47
C PRO A 97 -25.12 1.93 -22.20
N PRO A 98 -24.64 1.44 -21.05
CA PRO A 98 -24.68 2.17 -19.79
C PRO A 98 -23.98 3.54 -19.94
N PRO A 99 -24.47 4.61 -19.28
CA PRO A 99 -23.88 5.94 -19.37
C PRO A 99 -22.38 5.93 -19.03
N PRO A 100 -21.58 6.86 -19.57
CA PRO A 100 -20.14 6.94 -19.30
C PRO A 100 -19.86 6.92 -17.79
N GLY A 101 -19.01 6.01 -17.34
CA GLY A 101 -18.72 5.85 -15.90
C GLY A 101 -19.71 4.97 -15.14
N SER A 102 -20.54 4.18 -15.82
CA SER A 102 -21.39 3.16 -15.19
C SER A 102 -21.17 1.78 -15.81
N TYR A 103 -21.48 0.74 -15.04
CA TYR A 103 -21.23 -0.64 -15.43
C TYR A 103 -22.53 -1.42 -15.61
N PRO A 104 -22.59 -2.35 -16.58
CA PRO A 104 -23.82 -3.11 -16.88
C PRO A 104 -24.15 -4.16 -15.82
N SER A 105 -23.15 -4.58 -15.04
CA SER A 105 -23.29 -5.52 -13.93
C SER A 105 -22.21 -5.30 -12.88
N GLU A 106 -22.46 -5.77 -11.67
CA GLU A 106 -21.47 -5.77 -10.59
C GLU A 106 -20.22 -6.57 -10.97
N GLN A 107 -20.39 -7.70 -11.67
CA GLN A 107 -19.28 -8.52 -12.14
C GLN A 107 -18.39 -7.78 -13.15
N ALA A 108 -18.99 -7.04 -14.09
CA ALA A 108 -18.26 -6.23 -15.05
C ALA A 108 -17.50 -5.08 -14.36
N ARG A 109 -18.11 -4.45 -13.34
CA ARG A 109 -17.47 -3.44 -12.50
C ARG A 109 -16.27 -4.00 -11.75
N LEU A 110 -16.43 -5.15 -11.09
CA LEU A 110 -15.37 -5.81 -10.34
C LEU A 110 -14.20 -6.23 -11.24
N GLN A 111 -14.46 -6.72 -12.46
CA GLN A 111 -13.40 -7.02 -13.43
C GLN A 111 -12.64 -5.76 -13.88
N ALA A 112 -13.36 -4.67 -14.14
CA ALA A 112 -12.73 -3.39 -14.48
C ALA A 112 -11.89 -2.85 -13.32
N ALA A 113 -12.42 -2.88 -12.09
CA ALA A 113 -11.71 -2.46 -10.88
C ALA A 113 -10.44 -3.29 -10.65
N LEU A 114 -10.54 -4.62 -10.81
CA LEU A 114 -9.42 -5.55 -10.66
C LEU A 114 -8.25 -5.17 -11.56
N SER A 115 -8.51 -4.83 -12.82
CA SER A 115 -7.47 -4.42 -13.76
C SER A 115 -6.74 -3.14 -13.31
N LYS A 116 -7.49 -2.17 -12.77
CA LYS A 116 -6.96 -0.90 -12.27
C LYS A 116 -6.15 -1.09 -10.99
N PHE A 117 -6.68 -1.83 -10.02
CA PHE A 117 -5.96 -2.11 -8.77
C PHE A 117 -4.66 -2.85 -9.02
N ARG A 118 -4.68 -3.85 -9.90
CA ARG A 118 -3.47 -4.57 -10.29
C ARG A 118 -2.41 -3.65 -10.87
N ALA A 119 -2.79 -2.74 -11.78
CA ALA A 119 -1.86 -1.78 -12.36
C ALA A 119 -1.21 -0.88 -11.27
N VAL A 120 -2.00 -0.38 -10.31
CA VAL A 120 -1.48 0.42 -9.18
C VAL A 120 -0.55 -0.40 -8.29
N ALA A 121 -0.91 -1.64 -7.97
CA ALA A 121 -0.11 -2.55 -7.13
C ALA A 121 1.23 -2.94 -7.78
N GLU A 122 1.27 -3.06 -9.11
CA GLU A 122 2.48 -3.34 -9.88
C GLU A 122 3.35 -2.09 -10.08
N GLN A 123 2.74 -0.91 -10.30
CA GLN A 123 3.45 0.35 -10.51
C GLN A 123 4.04 0.92 -9.21
N TYR A 124 3.38 0.73 -8.07
CA TYR A 124 3.77 1.31 -6.78
C TYR A 124 3.89 0.27 -5.65
N PRO A 125 4.67 -0.81 -5.82
CA PRO A 125 4.57 -2.05 -5.03
C PRO A 125 4.94 -1.90 -3.55
N SER A 126 5.67 -0.86 -3.18
CA SER A 126 6.17 -0.58 -1.83
C SER A 126 5.54 0.64 -1.17
N THR A 127 4.59 1.30 -1.83
CA THR A 127 3.84 2.43 -1.25
C THR A 127 2.59 1.93 -0.54
N ASP A 128 2.10 2.66 0.45
CA ASP A 128 0.86 2.34 1.16
C ASP A 128 -0.32 2.22 0.18
N ALA A 129 -0.38 3.08 -0.83
CA ALA A 129 -1.42 3.03 -1.86
C ALA A 129 -1.32 1.79 -2.76
N GLY A 130 -0.12 1.30 -3.04
CA GLY A 130 0.06 0.04 -3.78
C GLY A 130 -0.25 -1.20 -2.95
N ILE A 131 0.00 -1.16 -1.63
CA ILE A 131 -0.43 -2.20 -0.69
C ILE A 131 -1.96 -2.23 -0.61
N ALA A 132 -2.58 -1.06 -0.44
CA ALA A 132 -4.03 -0.90 -0.48
C ALA A 132 -4.61 -1.44 -1.79
N ALA A 133 -4.06 -1.03 -2.93
CA ALA A 133 -4.49 -1.51 -4.25
C ALA A 133 -4.42 -3.04 -4.33
N ARG A 134 -3.34 -3.66 -3.85
CA ARG A 134 -3.19 -5.13 -3.84
C ARG A 134 -4.24 -5.81 -2.95
N TYR A 135 -4.59 -5.21 -1.80
CA TYR A 135 -5.70 -5.69 -0.97
C TYR A 135 -7.04 -5.63 -1.71
N HIS A 136 -7.32 -4.51 -2.40
CA HIS A 136 -8.55 -4.36 -3.16
C HIS A 136 -8.60 -5.27 -4.41
N GLU A 137 -7.46 -5.55 -5.05
CA GLU A 137 -7.34 -6.59 -6.06
C GLU A 137 -7.73 -7.96 -5.50
N ALA A 138 -7.20 -8.32 -4.33
CA ALA A 138 -7.53 -9.58 -3.66
C ALA A 138 -9.02 -9.68 -3.30
N ALA A 139 -9.60 -8.59 -2.77
CA ALA A 139 -11.02 -8.52 -2.46
C ALA A 139 -11.91 -8.65 -3.70
N ALA A 140 -11.54 -7.99 -4.81
CA ALA A 140 -12.24 -8.10 -6.08
C ALA A 140 -12.16 -9.53 -6.65
N LEU A 141 -10.99 -10.18 -6.56
CA LEU A 141 -10.82 -11.59 -6.93
C LEU A 141 -11.74 -12.50 -6.11
N ALA A 142 -11.81 -12.30 -4.80
CA ALA A 142 -12.68 -13.07 -3.91
C ALA A 142 -14.16 -12.88 -4.27
N ALA A 143 -14.59 -11.63 -4.52
CA ALA A 143 -15.96 -11.32 -4.92
C ALA A 143 -16.33 -11.91 -6.30
N LEU A 144 -15.35 -12.07 -7.19
CA LEU A 144 -15.50 -12.74 -8.49
C LEU A 144 -15.46 -14.28 -8.38
N GLY A 145 -15.32 -14.85 -7.18
CA GLY A 145 -15.20 -16.30 -6.96
C GLY A 145 -13.84 -16.88 -7.37
N ARG A 146 -12.85 -16.04 -7.68
CA ARG A 146 -11.47 -16.45 -8.05
C ARG A 146 -10.64 -16.69 -6.80
N THR A 147 -11.10 -17.63 -5.98
CA THR A 147 -10.61 -17.85 -4.62
C THR A 147 -9.11 -18.12 -4.52
N ALA A 148 -8.57 -19.00 -5.38
CA ALA A 148 -7.14 -19.34 -5.34
C ALA A 148 -6.24 -18.13 -5.61
N GLU A 149 -6.63 -17.26 -6.53
CA GLU A 149 -5.90 -16.04 -6.84
C GLU A 149 -6.04 -15.00 -5.72
N ALA A 150 -7.24 -14.88 -5.14
CA ALA A 150 -7.49 -14.02 -3.99
C ALA A 150 -6.60 -14.41 -2.79
N VAL A 151 -6.51 -15.71 -2.48
CA VAL A 151 -5.64 -16.25 -1.42
C VAL A 151 -4.18 -15.85 -1.65
N SER A 152 -3.68 -15.98 -2.87
CA SER A 152 -2.31 -15.58 -3.21
C SER A 152 -2.09 -14.08 -2.98
N ARG A 153 -3.01 -13.24 -3.47
CA ARG A 153 -2.90 -11.78 -3.34
C ARG A 153 -3.04 -11.30 -1.89
N PHE A 154 -3.89 -11.93 -1.07
CA PHE A 154 -3.96 -11.59 0.35
C PHE A 154 -2.66 -11.93 1.09
N LYS A 155 -2.03 -13.07 0.80
CA LYS A 155 -0.71 -13.41 1.37
C LYS A 155 0.34 -12.37 1.02
N GLU A 156 0.38 -11.93 -0.24
CA GLU A 156 1.30 -10.87 -0.68
C GLU A 156 1.10 -9.53 0.06
N VAL A 157 -0.12 -9.21 0.50
CA VAL A 157 -0.42 -8.03 1.34
C VAL A 157 0.09 -8.25 2.75
N ILE A 158 -0.18 -9.42 3.34
CA ILE A 158 0.27 -9.79 4.69
C ILE A 158 1.81 -9.74 4.77
N ASP A 159 2.51 -10.21 3.74
CA ASP A 159 3.98 -10.19 3.68
C ASP A 159 4.55 -8.76 3.66
N ARG A 160 3.79 -7.79 3.12
CA ARG A 160 4.23 -6.39 2.97
C ARG A 160 3.79 -5.49 4.12
N ASP A 161 2.61 -5.76 4.69
CA ASP A 161 1.97 -4.93 5.71
C ASP A 161 1.58 -5.75 6.94
N GLY A 162 2.41 -6.71 7.34
CA GLY A 162 2.06 -7.72 8.34
C GLY A 162 1.60 -7.19 9.71
N SER A 163 1.94 -5.96 10.08
CA SER A 163 1.43 -5.32 11.31
C SER A 163 0.54 -4.10 11.05
N GLY A 164 0.25 -3.76 9.80
CA GLY A 164 -0.59 -2.63 9.45
C GLY A 164 -2.06 -3.01 9.22
N LEU A 165 -2.84 -1.98 8.90
CA LEU A 165 -4.29 -2.10 8.70
C LEU A 165 -4.63 -3.06 7.56
N TYR A 166 -3.89 -2.99 6.44
CA TYR A 166 -4.18 -3.83 5.28
C TYR A 166 -3.70 -5.26 5.48
N GLY A 167 -2.62 -5.50 6.24
CA GLY A 167 -2.24 -6.86 6.63
C GLY A 167 -3.29 -7.54 7.50
N ASP A 168 -3.86 -6.82 8.48
CA ASP A 168 -4.95 -7.34 9.31
C ASP A 168 -6.21 -7.62 8.49
N ALA A 169 -6.62 -6.67 7.65
CA ALA A 169 -7.75 -6.85 6.75
C ALA A 169 -7.50 -8.00 5.76
N ALA A 170 -6.27 -8.17 5.27
CA ALA A 170 -5.90 -9.24 4.35
C ALA A 170 -5.90 -10.61 5.02
N ARG A 171 -5.52 -10.74 6.30
CA ARG A 171 -5.68 -12.00 7.05
C ARG A 171 -7.15 -12.41 7.16
N LEU A 172 -8.03 -11.45 7.45
CA LEU A 172 -9.48 -11.71 7.48
C LEU A 172 -9.99 -12.11 6.09
N GLY A 173 -9.60 -11.38 5.05
CA GLY A 173 -9.93 -11.68 3.67
C GLY A 173 -9.41 -13.05 3.21
N LEU A 174 -8.22 -13.44 3.65
CA LEU A 174 -7.60 -14.74 3.39
C LEU A 174 -8.43 -15.87 4.00
N ALA A 175 -8.80 -15.77 5.28
CA ALA A 175 -9.63 -16.78 5.94
C ALA A 175 -11.02 -16.89 5.29
N ASN A 176 -11.65 -15.74 4.97
CA ASN A 176 -12.90 -15.68 4.23
C ASN A 176 -12.80 -16.38 2.86
N ALA A 177 -11.73 -16.08 2.11
CA ALA A 177 -11.49 -16.67 0.80
C ALA A 177 -11.28 -18.19 0.92
N GLN A 178 -10.44 -18.66 1.85
CA GLN A 178 -10.21 -20.08 2.09
C GLN A 178 -11.52 -20.83 2.39
N GLY A 179 -12.35 -20.27 3.27
CA GLY A 179 -13.67 -20.85 3.59
C GLY A 179 -14.60 -20.89 2.38
N ALA A 180 -14.65 -19.82 1.58
CA ALA A 180 -15.41 -19.79 0.33
C ALA A 180 -14.88 -20.79 -0.72
N GLY A 181 -13.60 -21.14 -0.66
CA GLY A 181 -12.96 -22.17 -1.48
C GLY A 181 -13.15 -23.60 -0.96
N GLY A 182 -13.82 -23.77 0.18
CA GLY A 182 -14.02 -25.08 0.81
C GLY A 182 -12.87 -25.54 1.72
N ASP A 183 -11.81 -24.74 1.88
CA ASP A 183 -10.71 -25.02 2.80
C ASP A 183 -11.06 -24.50 4.20
N TYR A 184 -12.01 -25.19 4.84
CA TYR A 184 -12.55 -24.78 6.14
C TYR A 184 -11.52 -24.91 7.27
N GLU A 185 -10.61 -25.88 7.19
CA GLU A 185 -9.54 -26.03 8.20
C GLU A 185 -8.60 -24.83 8.21
N ALA A 186 -8.15 -24.39 7.03
CA ALA A 186 -7.30 -23.22 6.92
C ALA A 186 -8.03 -21.94 7.35
N ALA A 187 -9.32 -21.81 6.99
CA ALA A 187 -10.15 -20.70 7.41
C ALA A 187 -10.30 -20.64 8.95
N ILE A 188 -10.63 -21.77 9.59
CA ILE A 188 -10.73 -21.91 11.05
C ILE A 188 -9.41 -21.51 11.72
N ALA A 189 -8.28 -22.04 11.23
CA ALA A 189 -6.97 -21.70 11.76
C ALA A 189 -6.68 -20.19 11.65
N GLY A 190 -6.99 -19.59 10.50
CA GLY A 190 -6.83 -18.15 10.27
C GLY A 190 -7.69 -17.29 11.20
N TYR A 191 -8.98 -17.63 11.40
CA TYR A 191 -9.83 -16.90 12.32
C TYR A 191 -9.42 -17.07 13.79
N ARG A 192 -8.92 -18.25 14.19
CA ARG A 192 -8.35 -18.48 15.54
C ARG A 192 -7.09 -17.64 15.78
N GLU A 193 -6.20 -17.56 14.79
CA GLU A 193 -5.04 -16.67 14.86
C GLU A 193 -5.48 -15.21 15.00
N LEU A 194 -6.47 -14.80 14.20
CA LEU A 194 -7.04 -13.45 14.25
C LEU A 194 -7.69 -13.12 15.60
N SER A 195 -8.37 -14.07 16.25
CA SER A 195 -9.07 -13.85 17.52
C SER A 195 -8.14 -13.76 18.72
N THR A 196 -6.95 -14.39 18.64
CA THR A 196 -5.94 -14.37 19.71
C THR A 196 -4.98 -13.19 19.62
N ARG A 197 -4.97 -12.48 18.49
CA ARG A 197 -4.06 -11.37 18.23
C ARG A 197 -4.49 -10.12 18.99
N THR A 198 -3.65 -9.72 19.94
CA THR A 198 -3.86 -8.51 20.75
C THR A 198 -3.42 -7.27 19.97
N GLY A 199 -4.22 -6.20 20.00
CA GLY A 199 -3.89 -4.92 19.33
C GLY A 199 -4.20 -4.88 17.83
N GLY A 200 -4.97 -5.84 17.32
CA GLY A 200 -5.47 -5.79 15.94
C GLY A 200 -6.50 -4.69 15.72
N ASN A 201 -6.56 -4.17 14.49
CA ASN A 201 -7.53 -3.12 14.11
C ASN A 201 -8.94 -3.66 13.82
N LEU A 202 -9.18 -4.96 14.04
CA LEU A 202 -10.42 -5.65 13.71
C LEU A 202 -11.22 -6.00 14.98
N PRO A 203 -12.55 -5.84 14.97
CA PRO A 203 -13.39 -6.19 16.12
C PRO A 203 -13.43 -7.71 16.32
N ILE A 204 -13.03 -8.17 17.52
CA ILE A 204 -12.96 -9.58 17.91
C ILE A 204 -14.31 -10.29 17.76
N ASP A 205 -15.41 -9.64 18.13
CA ASP A 205 -16.75 -10.23 18.06
C ASP A 205 -17.12 -10.66 16.62
N GLY A 206 -16.76 -9.82 15.63
CA GLY A 206 -16.97 -10.15 14.22
C GLY A 206 -16.14 -11.35 13.76
N ILE A 207 -14.91 -11.48 14.26
CA ILE A 207 -14.01 -12.60 13.96
C ILE A 207 -14.56 -13.89 14.57
N LEU A 208 -14.97 -13.86 15.84
CA LEU A 208 -15.56 -15.02 16.53
C LEU A 208 -16.87 -15.47 15.88
N MET A 209 -17.70 -14.53 15.41
CA MET A 209 -18.91 -14.84 14.67
C MET A 209 -18.61 -15.55 13.34
N GLN A 210 -17.61 -15.07 12.58
CA GLN A 210 -17.20 -15.76 11.34
C GLN A 210 -16.61 -17.14 11.64
N LEU A 211 -15.77 -17.26 12.67
CA LEU A 211 -15.21 -18.54 13.11
C LEU A 211 -16.32 -19.56 13.43
N GLY A 212 -17.29 -19.17 14.25
CA GLY A 212 -18.45 -20.03 14.58
C GLY A 212 -19.25 -20.42 13.33
N ARG A 213 -19.46 -19.48 12.39
CA ARG A 213 -20.13 -19.79 11.12
C ARG A 213 -19.34 -20.82 10.30
N THR A 214 -18.02 -20.68 10.23
CA THR A 214 -17.16 -21.64 9.52
C THR A 214 -17.19 -23.01 10.18
N TYR A 215 -17.23 -23.09 11.50
CA TYR A 215 -17.41 -24.37 12.22
C TYR A 215 -18.71 -25.08 11.89
N LEU A 216 -19.82 -24.34 11.88
CA LEU A 216 -21.13 -24.88 11.52
C LEU A 216 -21.13 -25.43 10.10
N ILE A 217 -20.55 -24.69 9.14
CA ILE A 217 -20.46 -25.13 7.74
C ILE A 217 -19.51 -26.34 7.59
N ALA A 218 -18.46 -26.40 8.39
CA ALA A 218 -17.52 -27.53 8.43
C ALA A 218 -18.08 -28.77 9.16
N GLY A 219 -19.27 -28.70 9.75
CA GLY A 219 -19.87 -29.80 10.51
C GLY A 219 -19.22 -30.06 11.87
N LYS A 220 -18.45 -29.11 12.40
CA LYS A 220 -17.78 -29.19 13.70
C LYS A 220 -18.57 -28.41 14.75
N THR A 221 -19.72 -28.95 15.14
CA THR A 221 -20.68 -28.25 16.03
C THR A 221 -20.31 -28.25 17.50
N ASP A 222 -19.28 -29.00 17.89
CA ASP A 222 -18.86 -29.18 19.29
C ASP A 222 -17.72 -28.22 19.70
N GLU A 223 -17.21 -27.41 18.76
CA GLU A 223 -16.18 -26.36 18.95
C GLU A 223 -16.77 -24.95 18.77
#